data_AF-A0A183DSR0-F1
#
_entry.id   AF-A0A183DSR0-F1
#
_cell.length_a   1.000
_cell.length_b   1.000
_cell.length_c   1.000
_cell.angle_alpha   90.00
_cell.angle_beta   90.00
_cell.angle_gamma   90.00
#
_symmetry.space_group_name_H-M   'P 1'
#
loop_
_entity.id
_entity.type
_entity.pdbx_description
1 polymer ?
#
loop_
_entity_poly.entity_id
_entity_poly.type
_entity_poly.pdbx_seq_one_letter_code
_entity_poly.pdbx_strand_id
1 'polypeptide(L)'
;MLDGIPVQRSLSASIPDIDDNMKLPTLKPGFYGSDEQRALIEAFIIEYITVYDDDDVNNRKNLINAYDENATFTLSAENLPDSNERRPFTYFSFSTYNTYRKSSHNVMCVEKWERFREKVVHKGAMDIIVMLRKLPATKHLMDTFVVDVSMTTAKHMCFAVHGFFRDSMTKVQDDDEVKFFCRNFVVVNKGEGKIAVLSDILFVSGVFTERIQRYKSMITSLLKAAPDTGTSMNMDGAGGSMSVGDGAENRWMAEPLPPAPQLRAEYFWLYETRSLRKRFNNRISVFAESLFHLYFQSFSARSVTRS
;
A
#
# COMPACT_ATOMS: atom_id res chain seq x y z
N MET A 1 18.77 -42.09 24.81
CA MET A 1 18.47 -42.91 26.00
C MET A 1 17.40 -42.16 26.77
N LEU A 2 16.32 -42.83 27.15
CA LEU A 2 15.30 -42.32 28.06
C LEU A 2 15.17 -43.36 29.16
N ASP A 3 15.30 -42.94 30.42
CA ASP A 3 15.32 -43.82 31.60
C ASP A 3 16.32 -44.98 31.53
N GLY A 4 17.52 -44.72 31.01
CA GLY A 4 18.61 -45.71 30.98
C GLY A 4 18.47 -46.81 29.93
N ILE A 5 17.40 -46.83 29.13
CA ILE A 5 17.22 -47.76 28.01
C ILE A 5 17.70 -47.11 26.70
N PRO A 6 18.47 -47.82 25.85
CA PRO A 6 18.80 -47.34 24.51
C PRO A 6 17.52 -47.19 23.68
N VAL A 7 17.15 -45.94 23.36
CA VAL A 7 16.01 -45.66 22.48
C VAL A 7 16.58 -45.45 21.08
N GLN A 8 16.14 -46.29 20.14
CA GLN A 8 16.45 -46.13 18.72
C GLN A 8 15.75 -44.85 18.22
N ARG A 9 16.49 -43.95 17.57
CA ARG A 9 15.89 -42.78 16.94
C ARG A 9 14.89 -43.29 15.91
N SER A 10 13.61 -42.95 16.06
CA SER A 10 12.62 -43.32 15.03
C SER A 10 13.02 -42.64 13.72
N LEU A 11 13.46 -43.43 12.74
CA LEU A 11 13.76 -42.97 11.37
C LEU A 11 12.46 -42.62 10.61
N SER A 12 11.29 -42.89 11.17
CA SER A 12 9.98 -42.68 10.55
C SER A 12 9.29 -41.38 10.95
N ALA A 13 9.96 -40.48 11.67
CA ALA A 13 9.53 -39.09 11.69
C ALA A 13 9.96 -38.44 10.35
N SER A 14 9.38 -38.91 9.24
CA SER A 14 9.30 -38.08 8.05
C SER A 14 8.50 -36.86 8.49
N ILE A 15 9.17 -35.72 8.57
CA ILE A 15 8.49 -34.44 8.45
C ILE A 15 7.62 -34.63 7.20
N PRO A 16 6.27 -34.50 7.28
CA PRO A 16 5.45 -34.65 6.08
C PRO A 16 6.10 -33.79 5.01
N ASP A 17 6.42 -34.39 3.86
CA ASP A 17 7.07 -33.70 2.75
C ASP A 17 6.40 -32.33 2.64
N ILE A 18 7.17 -31.28 2.94
CA ILE A 18 6.69 -29.92 2.73
C ILE A 18 6.38 -29.93 1.25
N ASP A 19 5.09 -29.88 0.91
CA ASP A 19 4.62 -30.03 -0.46
C ASP A 19 5.42 -29.07 -1.35
N ASP A 20 6.39 -29.61 -2.10
CA ASP A 20 7.26 -28.83 -2.98
C ASP A 20 6.43 -28.14 -4.09
N ASN A 21 5.13 -28.48 -4.21
CA ASN A 21 4.16 -27.81 -5.06
C ASN A 21 3.28 -26.77 -4.33
N MET A 22 3.75 -26.16 -3.23
CA MET A 22 3.04 -25.09 -2.56
C MET A 22 2.88 -23.86 -3.51
N LYS A 23 1.77 -23.83 -4.25
CA LYS A 23 1.45 -22.73 -5.17
C LYS A 23 1.13 -21.49 -4.34
N LEU A 24 1.81 -20.38 -4.66
CA LEU A 24 1.51 -19.09 -4.06
C LEU A 24 0.04 -18.73 -4.33
N PRO A 25 -0.65 -18.10 -3.36
CA PRO A 25 -1.99 -17.57 -3.61
C PRO A 25 -2.00 -16.65 -4.83
N THR A 26 -3.03 -16.80 -5.66
CA THR A 26 -3.20 -15.93 -6.82
C THR A 26 -3.37 -14.47 -6.37
N LEU A 27 -2.66 -13.57 -7.03
CA LEU A 27 -2.77 -12.14 -6.80
C LEU A 27 -4.19 -11.66 -7.14
N LYS A 28 -4.73 -10.72 -6.33
CA LYS A 28 -6.02 -10.07 -6.56
C LYS A 28 -5.83 -8.55 -6.73
N PRO A 29 -6.74 -7.86 -7.44
CA PRO A 29 -6.61 -6.42 -7.74
C PRO A 29 -6.96 -5.48 -6.56
N GLY A 30 -7.08 -6.01 -5.33
CA GLY A 30 -7.50 -5.28 -4.13
C GLY A 30 -8.50 -6.09 -3.31
N PHE A 31 -8.81 -5.60 -2.11
CA PHE A 31 -9.78 -6.25 -1.21
C PHE A 31 -10.53 -5.21 -0.37
N TYR A 32 -11.86 -5.18 -0.49
CA TYR A 32 -12.72 -4.24 0.24
C TYR A 32 -13.53 -4.87 1.38
N GLY A 33 -13.68 -6.20 1.41
CA GLY A 33 -14.61 -6.87 2.31
C GLY A 33 -16.01 -6.94 1.74
N SER A 34 -16.83 -5.90 1.94
CA SER A 34 -18.20 -5.78 1.43
C SER A 34 -18.38 -4.63 0.41
N ASP A 35 -19.45 -4.69 -0.40
CA ASP A 35 -19.76 -3.62 -1.38
C ASP A 35 -20.11 -2.29 -0.70
N GLU A 36 -20.72 -2.32 0.49
CA GLU A 36 -20.99 -1.12 1.29
C GLU A 36 -19.70 -0.45 1.74
N GLN A 37 -18.72 -1.24 2.20
CA GLN A 37 -17.39 -0.75 2.59
C GLN A 37 -16.66 -0.18 1.37
N ARG A 38 -16.76 -0.88 0.24
CA ARG A 38 -16.20 -0.41 -1.03
C ARG A 38 -16.74 0.96 -1.41
N ALA A 39 -18.06 1.12 -1.46
CA ALA A 39 -18.68 2.39 -1.83
C ALA A 39 -18.26 3.53 -0.89
N LEU A 40 -18.19 3.27 0.43
CA LEU A 40 -17.78 4.24 1.43
C LEU A 40 -16.30 4.65 1.27
N ILE A 41 -15.40 3.67 1.09
CA ILE A 41 -13.96 3.93 0.96
C ILE A 41 -13.67 4.63 -0.36
N GLU A 42 -14.26 4.19 -1.48
CA GLU A 42 -14.07 4.82 -2.79
C GLU A 42 -14.58 6.26 -2.78
N ALA A 43 -15.75 6.53 -2.18
CA ALA A 43 -16.27 7.90 -2.04
C ALA A 43 -15.31 8.79 -1.23
N PHE A 44 -14.81 8.29 -0.10
CA PHE A 44 -13.81 9.00 0.71
C PHE A 44 -12.53 9.28 -0.07
N ILE A 45 -11.98 8.28 -0.78
CA ILE A 45 -10.74 8.44 -1.54
C ILE A 45 -10.91 9.48 -2.65
N ILE A 46 -12.02 9.44 -3.38
CA ILE A 46 -12.31 10.39 -4.46
C ILE A 46 -12.39 11.81 -3.88
N GLU A 47 -13.18 12.03 -2.83
CA GLU A 47 -13.32 13.35 -2.19
C GLU A 47 -11.97 13.83 -1.64
N TYR A 48 -11.27 12.97 -0.89
CA TYR A 48 -9.99 13.28 -0.28
C TYR A 48 -8.96 13.70 -1.32
N ILE A 49 -8.77 12.90 -2.38
CA ILE A 49 -7.73 13.14 -3.38
C ILE A 49 -8.11 14.32 -4.28
N THR A 50 -9.40 14.53 -4.57
CA THR A 50 -9.86 15.72 -5.30
C THR A 50 -9.45 17.01 -4.59
N VAL A 51 -9.63 17.07 -3.27
CA VAL A 51 -9.18 18.23 -2.48
C VAL A 51 -7.65 18.25 -2.32
N TYR A 52 -7.01 17.09 -2.23
CA TYR A 52 -5.56 16.98 -2.06
C TYR A 52 -4.78 17.47 -3.29
N ASP A 53 -5.31 17.20 -4.48
CA ASP A 53 -4.74 17.53 -5.80
C ASP A 53 -5.33 18.80 -6.42
N ASP A 54 -5.99 19.63 -5.62
CA ASP A 54 -6.43 20.95 -6.07
C ASP A 54 -5.24 21.77 -6.61
N ASP A 55 -5.47 22.49 -7.71
CA ASP A 55 -4.44 23.31 -8.38
C ASP A 55 -3.80 24.33 -7.42
N ASP A 56 -4.55 24.83 -6.43
CA ASP A 56 -4.01 25.61 -5.32
C ASP A 56 -3.76 24.71 -4.10
N VAL A 57 -2.49 24.42 -3.84
CA VAL A 57 -2.04 23.61 -2.68
C VAL A 57 -2.59 24.13 -1.34
N ASN A 58 -2.93 25.42 -1.23
CA ASN A 58 -3.56 25.96 -0.02
C ASN A 58 -4.97 25.41 0.23
N ASN A 59 -5.66 24.91 -0.79
CA ASN A 59 -6.99 24.29 -0.68
C ASN A 59 -6.96 22.92 0.01
N ARG A 60 -5.77 22.33 0.22
CA ARG A 60 -5.60 21.22 1.18
C ARG A 60 -6.11 21.55 2.58
N LYS A 61 -6.28 22.84 2.92
CA LYS A 61 -6.96 23.26 4.16
C LYS A 61 -8.39 22.71 4.31
N ASN A 62 -9.06 22.42 3.20
CA ASN A 62 -10.43 21.91 3.18
C ASN A 62 -10.49 20.44 3.65
N LEU A 63 -9.35 19.74 3.75
CA LEU A 63 -9.27 18.41 4.35
C LEU A 63 -9.39 18.41 5.88
N ILE A 64 -9.49 19.58 6.53
CA ILE A 64 -9.55 19.67 8.00
C ILE A 64 -10.66 18.80 8.61
N ASN A 65 -11.81 18.71 7.93
CA ASN A 65 -12.96 17.93 8.38
C ASN A 65 -12.84 16.43 8.07
N ALA A 66 -11.86 16.02 7.25
CA ALA A 66 -11.57 14.62 7.00
C ALA A 66 -10.80 13.98 8.16
N TYR A 67 -10.18 14.78 9.04
CA TYR A 67 -9.40 14.31 10.18
C TYR A 67 -10.16 14.50 11.50
N ASP A 68 -10.00 13.52 12.40
CA ASP A 68 -10.43 13.66 13.78
C ASP A 68 -9.55 14.68 14.54
N GLU A 69 -10.08 15.26 15.61
CA GLU A 69 -9.35 16.23 16.45
C GLU A 69 -8.04 15.67 17.00
N ASN A 70 -7.98 14.36 17.26
CA ASN A 70 -6.81 13.67 17.82
C ASN A 70 -6.05 12.84 16.77
N ALA A 71 -6.28 13.12 15.48
CA ALA A 71 -5.64 12.39 14.40
C ALA A 71 -4.12 12.51 14.41
N THR A 72 -3.43 11.55 13.78
CA THR A 72 -1.98 11.59 13.61
C THR A 72 -1.59 11.42 12.15
N PHE A 73 -0.55 12.13 11.73
CA PHE A 73 0.04 11.99 10.40
C PHE A 73 1.54 11.75 10.50
N THR A 74 2.03 10.78 9.73
CA THR A 74 3.47 10.56 9.52
C THR A 74 3.76 10.28 8.06
N LEU A 75 4.96 10.65 7.63
CA LEU A 75 5.44 10.42 6.27
C LEU A 75 6.73 9.63 6.30
N SER A 76 6.93 8.72 5.35
CA SER A 76 8.24 8.10 5.10
C SER A 76 8.55 8.12 3.61
N ALA A 77 9.79 8.48 3.26
CA ALA A 77 10.24 8.56 1.87
C ALA A 77 11.55 7.80 1.71
N GLU A 78 11.45 6.63 1.08
CA GLU A 78 12.58 5.72 0.87
C GLU A 78 12.44 5.03 -0.49
N ASN A 79 13.54 4.57 -1.06
CA ASN A 79 13.50 3.76 -2.28
C ASN A 79 12.91 2.39 -1.95
N LEU A 80 12.01 1.91 -2.81
CA LEU A 80 11.55 0.54 -2.73
C LEU A 80 12.74 -0.41 -2.91
N PRO A 81 12.79 -1.52 -2.16
CA PRO A 81 13.73 -2.59 -2.44
C PRO A 81 13.30 -3.23 -3.77
N ASP A 82 13.82 -2.73 -4.88
CA ASP A 82 13.76 -3.40 -6.18
C ASP A 82 15.10 -4.11 -6.41
N SER A 83 15.15 -5.09 -7.32
CA SER A 83 16.33 -5.94 -7.55
C SER A 83 17.53 -5.22 -8.17
N ASN A 84 17.55 -3.89 -8.09
CA ASN A 84 18.51 -3.03 -8.75
C ASN A 84 19.27 -2.26 -7.67
N GLU A 85 20.61 -2.20 -7.76
CA GLU A 85 21.43 -1.36 -6.89
C GLU A 85 21.15 0.14 -7.07
N ARG A 86 20.40 0.47 -8.13
CA ARG A 86 19.94 1.82 -8.43
C ARG A 86 19.00 2.31 -7.33
N ARG A 87 19.22 3.55 -6.92
CA ARG A 87 18.37 4.27 -5.98
C ARG A 87 17.66 5.36 -6.77
N PRO A 88 16.38 5.17 -7.17
CA PRO A 88 15.63 6.15 -7.95
C PRO A 88 15.91 7.57 -7.46
N PHE A 89 15.68 7.80 -6.17
CA PHE A 89 15.83 9.11 -5.55
C PHE A 89 17.23 9.76 -5.60
N THR A 90 18.30 9.04 -5.95
CA THR A 90 19.65 9.62 -6.08
C THR A 90 20.02 10.04 -7.51
N TYR A 91 19.33 9.52 -8.53
CA TYR A 91 19.65 9.79 -9.94
C TYR A 91 18.74 10.84 -10.58
N PHE A 92 17.54 11.00 -10.03
CA PHE A 92 16.60 12.01 -10.46
C PHE A 92 16.95 13.36 -9.82
N SER A 93 16.86 14.43 -10.61
CA SER A 93 16.98 15.82 -10.16
C SER A 93 15.75 16.22 -9.34
N PHE A 94 15.52 15.55 -8.21
CA PHE A 94 14.30 15.72 -7.44
C PHE A 94 14.39 16.90 -6.49
N SER A 95 13.98 18.08 -6.96
CA SER A 95 13.70 19.22 -6.08
C SER A 95 12.65 18.86 -5.00
N THR A 96 11.65 18.05 -5.36
CA THR A 96 10.55 17.62 -4.48
C THR A 96 10.96 16.55 -3.46
N TYR A 97 11.88 15.63 -3.81
CA TYR A 97 12.34 14.56 -2.90
C TYR A 97 12.92 15.12 -1.60
N ASN A 98 13.69 16.21 -1.68
CA ASN A 98 14.27 16.83 -0.49
C ASN A 98 13.18 17.25 0.52
N THR A 99 12.03 17.71 0.02
CA THR A 99 10.87 18.05 0.87
C THR A 99 10.34 16.82 1.61
N TYR A 100 10.10 15.71 0.90
CA TYR A 100 9.66 14.47 1.54
C TYR A 100 10.70 13.91 2.50
N ARG A 101 11.99 13.99 2.14
CA ARG A 101 13.09 13.45 2.95
C ARG A 101 13.27 14.18 4.27
N LYS A 102 13.05 15.51 4.29
CA LYS A 102 13.12 16.34 5.51
C LYS A 102 12.00 16.03 6.50
N SER A 103 10.82 15.67 5.99
CA SER A 103 9.66 15.30 6.81
C SER A 103 9.50 13.79 7.02
N SER A 104 10.46 12.99 6.55
CA SER A 104 10.41 11.54 6.65
C SER A 104 10.71 11.04 8.07
N HIS A 105 9.89 10.12 8.57
CA HIS A 105 10.00 9.44 9.85
C HIS A 105 10.15 7.94 9.64
N ASN A 106 11.39 7.49 9.44
CA ASN A 106 11.70 6.06 9.33
C ASN A 106 12.20 5.55 10.68
N VAL A 107 11.34 4.83 11.41
CA VAL A 107 11.64 4.33 12.77
C VAL A 107 12.83 3.37 12.83
N MET A 108 13.26 2.79 11.71
CA MET A 108 14.48 1.96 11.67
C MET A 108 15.76 2.80 11.80
N CYS A 109 15.69 4.10 11.54
CA CYS A 109 16.78 5.06 11.70
C CYS A 109 16.64 5.84 13.02
N VAL A 110 16.47 5.13 14.14
CA VAL A 110 16.17 5.72 15.46
C VAL A 110 17.13 6.86 15.82
N GLU A 111 18.45 6.64 15.68
CA GLU A 111 19.48 7.64 16.00
C GLU A 111 19.30 8.96 15.22
N LYS A 112 18.80 8.87 13.99
CA LYS A 112 18.55 10.04 13.14
C LYS A 112 17.31 10.82 13.61
N TRP A 113 16.28 10.14 14.11
CA TRP A 113 14.97 10.74 14.36
C TRP A 113 14.63 10.95 15.83
N GLU A 114 15.37 10.36 16.76
CA GLU A 114 15.11 10.51 18.20
C GLU A 114 15.01 11.98 18.62
N ARG A 115 15.87 12.85 18.06
CA ARG A 115 15.88 14.31 18.34
C ARG A 115 14.84 15.12 17.56
N PHE A 116 14.17 14.52 16.58
CA PHE A 116 13.30 15.22 15.64
C PHE A 116 11.90 14.61 15.55
N ARG A 117 11.59 13.60 16.36
CA ARG A 117 10.31 12.86 16.33
C ARG A 117 9.10 13.79 16.45
N GLU A 118 9.16 14.76 17.36
CA GLU A 118 8.09 15.76 17.54
C GLU A 118 7.88 16.66 16.31
N LYS A 119 8.87 16.78 15.43
CA LYS A 119 8.78 17.61 14.21
C LYS A 119 8.26 16.86 12.99
N VAL A 120 8.24 15.52 13.04
CA VAL A 120 7.88 14.65 11.90
C VAL A 120 6.66 13.77 12.19
N VAL A 121 6.12 13.85 13.41
CA VAL A 121 4.84 13.27 13.81
C VAL A 121 3.87 14.41 14.06
N HIS A 122 2.90 14.57 13.18
CA HIS A 122 1.94 15.67 13.24
C HIS A 122 0.68 15.21 13.96
N LYS A 123 0.21 16.02 14.91
CA LYS A 123 -0.89 15.65 15.82
C LYS A 123 -2.02 16.67 15.78
N GLY A 124 -3.22 16.15 15.61
CA GLY A 124 -4.45 16.90 15.45
C GLY A 124 -4.61 17.49 14.06
N ALA A 125 -5.87 17.65 13.65
CA ALA A 125 -6.23 18.02 12.29
C ALA A 125 -5.50 19.28 11.79
N MET A 126 -5.36 20.32 12.62
CA MET A 126 -4.69 21.57 12.22
C MET A 126 -3.21 21.39 11.84
N ASP A 127 -2.44 20.68 12.66
CA ASP A 127 -1.01 20.45 12.38
C ASP A 127 -0.82 19.54 11.16
N ILE A 128 -1.70 18.54 11.00
CA ILE A 128 -1.75 17.70 9.81
C ILE A 128 -1.95 18.57 8.57
N ILE A 129 -2.96 19.44 8.55
CA ILE A 129 -3.23 20.33 7.42
C ILE A 129 -2.04 21.25 7.12
N VAL A 130 -1.41 21.82 8.14
CA VAL A 130 -0.20 22.63 7.97
C VAL A 130 0.92 21.82 7.30
N MET A 131 1.09 20.56 7.70
CA MET A 131 2.07 19.68 7.08
C MET A 131 1.69 19.31 5.63
N LEU A 132 0.44 18.95 5.36
CA LEU A 132 -0.02 18.59 4.01
C LEU A 132 0.16 19.75 3.02
N ARG A 133 -0.04 21.00 3.46
CA ARG A 133 0.20 22.21 2.64
C ARG A 133 1.69 22.50 2.36
N LYS A 134 2.60 21.95 3.16
CA LYS A 134 4.06 22.06 2.93
C LYS A 134 4.57 21.00 1.94
N LEU A 135 3.77 19.97 1.66
CA LEU A 135 4.12 18.97 0.65
C LEU A 135 3.95 19.56 -0.76
N PRO A 136 4.75 19.11 -1.74
CA PRO A 136 4.62 19.53 -3.13
C PRO A 136 3.20 19.39 -3.70
N ALA A 137 2.88 20.13 -4.75
CA ALA A 137 1.66 19.92 -5.52
C ALA A 137 1.68 18.52 -6.14
N THR A 138 0.51 17.87 -6.25
CA THR A 138 0.40 16.48 -6.70
C THR A 138 -0.72 16.31 -7.72
N LYS A 139 -0.58 15.30 -8.57
CA LYS A 139 -1.64 14.79 -9.45
C LYS A 139 -1.61 13.28 -9.39
N HIS A 140 -2.54 12.69 -8.66
CA HIS A 140 -2.67 11.25 -8.50
C HIS A 140 -3.31 10.63 -9.75
N LEU A 141 -2.81 9.47 -10.12
CA LEU A 141 -3.37 8.63 -11.18
C LEU A 141 -4.40 7.69 -10.53
N MET A 142 -5.61 8.19 -10.29
CA MET A 142 -6.67 7.44 -9.57
C MET A 142 -7.02 6.11 -10.23
N ASP A 143 -6.88 6.00 -11.55
CA ASP A 143 -7.08 4.77 -12.32
C ASP A 143 -6.06 3.67 -11.98
N THR A 144 -4.97 4.04 -11.30
CA THR A 144 -3.95 3.10 -10.81
C THR A 144 -4.12 2.72 -9.35
N PHE A 145 -5.20 3.14 -8.69
CA PHE A 145 -5.37 2.87 -7.27
C PHE A 145 -5.79 1.43 -7.04
N VAL A 146 -5.14 0.82 -6.06
CA VAL A 146 -5.55 -0.45 -5.46
C VAL A 146 -5.71 -0.23 -3.97
N VAL A 147 -6.79 -0.78 -3.45
CA VAL A 147 -7.19 -0.62 -2.05
C VAL A 147 -7.24 -1.98 -1.39
N ASP A 148 -6.60 -2.08 -0.23
CA ASP A 148 -6.60 -3.27 0.62
C ASP A 148 -7.09 -2.91 2.02
N VAL A 149 -8.28 -3.42 2.38
CA VAL A 149 -8.85 -3.32 3.72
C VAL A 149 -8.25 -4.41 4.59
N SER A 150 -7.46 -4.02 5.58
CA SER A 150 -6.75 -4.96 6.46
C SER A 150 -7.53 -5.31 7.71
N MET A 151 -8.41 -4.43 8.19
CA MET A 151 -9.23 -4.64 9.38
C MET A 151 -10.50 -3.83 9.30
N THR A 152 -11.63 -4.43 9.67
CA THR A 152 -12.86 -3.68 9.95
C THR A 152 -13.50 -4.16 11.24
N THR A 153 -14.00 -3.21 12.02
CA THR A 153 -14.78 -3.40 13.24
C THR A 153 -16.03 -2.52 13.17
N ALA A 154 -16.92 -2.60 14.17
CA ALA A 154 -18.10 -1.74 14.21
C ALA A 154 -17.79 -0.22 14.26
N LYS A 155 -16.61 0.16 14.77
CA LYS A 155 -16.22 1.57 14.95
C LYS A 155 -15.04 2.00 14.10
N HIS A 156 -14.14 1.11 13.76
CA HIS A 156 -12.88 1.43 13.08
C HIS A 156 -12.68 0.59 11.84
N MET A 157 -12.01 1.18 10.85
CA MET A 157 -11.59 0.52 9.64
C MET A 157 -10.15 0.91 9.31
N CYS A 158 -9.35 -0.06 8.89
CA CYS A 158 -7.99 0.13 8.43
C CYS A 158 -7.89 -0.29 6.98
N PHE A 159 -7.41 0.61 6.12
CA PHE A 159 -7.20 0.32 4.72
C PHE A 159 -5.95 1.02 4.19
N ALA A 160 -5.31 0.39 3.21
CA ALA A 160 -4.18 0.93 2.49
C ALA A 160 -4.63 1.28 1.07
N VAL A 161 -4.25 2.47 0.60
CA VAL A 161 -4.39 2.88 -0.79
C VAL A 161 -3.00 2.96 -1.38
N HIS A 162 -2.75 2.26 -2.47
CA HIS A 162 -1.48 2.37 -3.17
C HIS A 162 -1.71 2.62 -4.65
N GLY A 163 -0.78 3.34 -5.26
CA GLY A 163 -0.90 3.75 -6.66
C GLY A 163 0.23 4.67 -7.05
N PHE A 164 -0.01 5.44 -8.11
CA PHE A 164 0.98 6.35 -8.67
C PHE A 164 0.49 7.79 -8.68
N PHE A 165 1.45 8.72 -8.62
CA PHE A 165 1.18 10.15 -8.70
C PHE A 165 2.37 10.87 -9.32
N ARG A 166 2.12 12.09 -9.78
CA ARG A 166 3.16 13.06 -10.17
C ARG A 166 3.21 14.18 -9.15
N ASP A 167 4.38 14.80 -9.00
CA ASP A 167 4.55 15.96 -8.11
C ASP A 167 5.43 17.05 -8.71
N SER A 168 5.25 18.27 -8.21
CA SER A 168 6.04 19.44 -8.59
C SER A 168 6.04 20.48 -7.47
N MET A 169 7.11 21.29 -7.39
CA MET A 169 7.20 22.39 -6.42
C MET A 169 6.28 23.58 -6.79
N THR A 170 5.84 23.66 -8.04
CA THR A 170 5.00 24.76 -8.54
C THR A 170 3.68 24.24 -9.09
N LYS A 171 3.70 23.68 -10.30
CA LYS A 171 2.54 23.10 -10.97
C LYS A 171 2.92 21.78 -11.58
N VAL A 172 2.03 20.80 -11.41
CA VAL A 172 2.22 19.45 -11.94
C VAL A 172 1.90 19.43 -13.43
N GLN A 173 2.82 18.88 -14.22
CA GLN A 173 2.71 18.65 -15.66
C GLN A 173 2.51 17.16 -15.95
N ASP A 174 2.06 16.83 -17.15
CA ASP A 174 1.79 15.43 -17.53
C ASP A 174 3.07 14.63 -17.85
N ASP A 175 4.18 15.32 -18.13
CA ASP A 175 5.52 14.75 -18.31
C ASP A 175 6.34 14.69 -17.01
N ASP A 176 5.80 15.20 -15.88
CA ASP A 176 6.44 15.07 -14.57
C ASP A 176 6.61 13.60 -14.19
N GLU A 177 7.67 13.35 -13.43
CA GLU A 177 8.07 12.01 -13.06
C GLU A 177 7.07 11.34 -12.11
N VAL A 178 6.68 10.13 -12.48
CA VAL A 178 5.78 9.28 -11.71
C VAL A 178 6.49 8.72 -10.48
N LYS A 179 5.84 8.83 -9.33
CA LYS A 179 6.25 8.24 -8.06
C LYS A 179 5.19 7.25 -7.58
N PHE A 180 5.64 6.30 -6.78
CA PHE A 180 4.76 5.38 -6.07
C PHE A 180 4.39 5.95 -4.70
N PHE A 181 3.15 5.74 -4.29
CA PHE A 181 2.75 5.96 -2.91
C PHE A 181 2.02 4.74 -2.35
N CYS A 182 2.11 4.59 -1.03
CA CYS A 182 1.23 3.74 -0.25
C CYS A 182 0.79 4.54 0.97
N ARG A 183 -0.52 4.74 1.13
CA ARG A 183 -1.10 5.54 2.20
C ARG A 183 -2.04 4.68 3.03
N ASN A 184 -1.72 4.53 4.30
CA ASN A 184 -2.49 3.73 5.23
C ASN A 184 -3.35 4.65 6.08
N PHE A 185 -4.65 4.37 6.10
CA PHE A 185 -5.61 5.09 6.90
C PHE A 185 -6.17 4.17 7.98
N VAL A 186 -6.25 4.68 9.20
CA VAL A 186 -7.14 4.20 10.24
C VAL A 186 -8.24 5.22 10.39
N VAL A 187 -9.48 4.83 10.16
CA VAL A 187 -10.65 5.71 10.22
C VAL A 187 -11.62 5.24 11.28
N VAL A 188 -12.35 6.20 11.85
CA VAL A 188 -13.52 5.95 12.69
C VAL A 188 -14.79 6.17 11.88
N ASN A 189 -15.75 5.26 12.01
CA ASN A 189 -17.09 5.42 11.47
C ASN A 189 -17.88 6.36 12.39
N LYS A 190 -18.29 7.52 11.86
CA LYS A 190 -19.09 8.52 12.59
C LYS A 190 -20.60 8.29 12.45
N GLY A 191 -21.03 7.26 11.72
CA GLY A 191 -22.41 7.02 11.32
C GLY A 191 -22.78 7.77 10.04
N GLU A 192 -23.96 7.49 9.49
CA GLU A 192 -24.52 8.19 8.31
C GLU A 192 -23.61 8.19 7.07
N GLY A 193 -22.80 7.15 6.89
CA GLY A 193 -21.84 7.07 5.77
C GLY A 193 -20.68 8.06 5.89
N LYS A 194 -20.41 8.62 7.07
CA LYS A 194 -19.28 9.52 7.32
C LYS A 194 -18.16 8.80 8.06
N ILE A 195 -16.93 9.06 7.65
CA ILE A 195 -15.73 8.58 8.31
C ILE A 195 -14.78 9.74 8.61
N ALA A 196 -13.99 9.60 9.67
CA ALA A 196 -12.92 10.55 10.00
C ALA A 196 -11.60 9.80 10.23
N VAL A 197 -10.50 10.37 9.78
CA VAL A 197 -9.17 9.78 9.89
C VAL A 197 -8.62 9.96 11.30
N LEU A 198 -8.19 8.85 11.93
CA LEU A 198 -7.48 8.82 13.21
C LEU A 198 -5.96 8.68 13.02
N SER A 199 -5.53 7.94 12.01
CA SER A 199 -4.11 7.74 11.70
C SER A 199 -3.92 7.73 10.20
N ASP A 200 -2.94 8.48 9.72
CA ASP A 200 -2.59 8.64 8.32
C ASP A 200 -1.08 8.46 8.17
N ILE A 201 -0.69 7.41 7.46
CA ILE A 201 0.71 7.08 7.23
C ILE A 201 0.96 7.07 5.73
N LEU A 202 1.70 8.07 5.26
CA LEU A 202 2.07 8.20 3.86
C LEU A 202 3.48 7.66 3.62
N PHE A 203 3.60 6.65 2.77
CA PHE A 203 4.85 6.19 2.21
C PHE A 203 5.00 6.69 0.76
N VAL A 204 6.14 7.27 0.42
CA VAL A 204 6.49 7.74 -0.93
C VAL A 204 7.77 7.08 -1.40
N SER A 205 7.77 6.65 -2.66
CA SER A 205 8.95 6.08 -3.30
C SER A 205 9.11 6.53 -4.74
N GLY A 206 10.35 6.78 -5.15
CA GLY A 206 10.70 6.88 -6.55
C GLY A 206 10.52 5.50 -7.17
N VAL A 207 10.02 5.46 -8.40
CA VAL A 207 9.74 4.20 -9.09
C VAL A 207 10.43 4.19 -10.44
N PHE A 208 11.01 3.04 -10.78
CA PHE A 208 11.59 2.85 -12.10
C PHE A 208 10.51 2.57 -13.15
N THR A 209 10.77 3.00 -14.38
CA THR A 209 9.87 2.78 -15.52
C THR A 209 9.49 1.31 -15.70
N GLU A 210 10.43 0.39 -15.47
CA GLU A 210 10.21 -1.06 -15.55
C GLU A 210 9.19 -1.54 -14.51
N ARG A 211 9.17 -0.94 -13.32
CA ARG A 211 8.17 -1.28 -12.28
C ARG A 211 6.80 -0.73 -12.62
N ILE A 212 6.72 0.46 -13.21
CA ILE A 212 5.46 1.02 -13.74
C ILE A 212 4.89 0.08 -14.80
N GLN A 213 5.73 -0.37 -15.75
CA GLN A 213 5.33 -1.29 -16.81
C GLN A 213 4.85 -2.64 -16.24
N ARG A 214 5.60 -3.24 -15.31
CA ARG A 214 5.18 -4.48 -14.63
C ARG A 214 3.82 -4.32 -13.94
N TYR A 215 3.61 -3.21 -13.24
CA TYR A 215 2.35 -2.92 -12.57
C TYR A 215 1.19 -2.81 -13.58
N LYS A 216 1.36 -2.06 -14.67
CA LYS A 216 0.34 -1.93 -15.73
C LYS A 216 -0.02 -3.28 -16.34
N SER A 217 0.97 -4.10 -16.67
CA SER A 217 0.76 -5.45 -17.20
C SER A 217 0.05 -6.37 -16.22
N MET A 218 0.38 -6.25 -14.92
CA MET A 218 -0.24 -7.02 -13.84
C MET A 218 -1.71 -6.66 -13.68
N ILE A 219 -2.05 -5.37 -13.53
CA ILE A 219 -3.44 -4.91 -13.41
C ILE A 219 -4.25 -5.27 -14.66
N THR A 220 -3.69 -5.07 -15.85
CA THR A 220 -4.35 -5.45 -17.11
C THR A 220 -4.66 -6.95 -17.16
N SER A 221 -3.72 -7.79 -16.71
CA SER A 221 -3.92 -9.25 -16.66
C SER A 221 -4.99 -9.63 -15.63
N LEU A 222 -5.02 -8.98 -14.46
CA LEU A 222 -6.04 -9.23 -13.44
C LEU A 222 -7.44 -8.82 -13.89
N LEU A 223 -7.58 -7.69 -14.59
CA LEU A 223 -8.86 -7.26 -15.16
C LEU A 223 -9.35 -8.19 -16.27
N LYS A 224 -8.45 -8.75 -17.08
CA LYS A 224 -8.79 -9.73 -18.13
C LYS A 224 -9.12 -11.12 -17.60
N ALA A 225 -8.56 -11.51 -16.44
CA ALA A 225 -8.79 -12.80 -15.82
C ALA A 225 -10.14 -12.93 -15.11
N ALA A 226 -10.95 -11.86 -15.05
CA ALA A 226 -12.34 -11.91 -14.59
C ALA A 226 -13.28 -12.23 -15.78
N PRO A 227 -13.44 -13.52 -16.11
CA PRO A 227 -14.79 -14.09 -16.14
C PRO A 227 -14.83 -15.52 -15.57
N ASP A 228 -15.65 -15.74 -14.54
CA ASP A 228 -16.58 -16.88 -14.45
C ASP A 228 -17.36 -16.82 -13.13
N THR A 229 -18.51 -16.14 -13.18
CA THR A 229 -19.68 -16.53 -12.38
C THR A 229 -20.81 -16.76 -13.36
N GLY A 230 -21.19 -18.03 -13.53
CA GLY A 230 -22.22 -18.40 -14.49
C GLY A 230 -22.39 -19.91 -14.59
N THR A 231 -23.04 -20.49 -13.59
CA THR A 231 -23.62 -21.83 -13.63
C THR A 231 -24.24 -22.13 -15.00
N SER A 232 -23.78 -23.22 -15.64
CA SER A 232 -24.41 -23.73 -16.85
C SER A 232 -25.84 -24.19 -16.53
N MET A 233 -26.83 -23.56 -17.13
CA MET A 233 -28.07 -24.25 -17.49
C MET A 233 -28.30 -24.08 -18.98
N ASN A 234 -28.36 -25.22 -19.66
CA ASN A 234 -28.73 -25.38 -21.06
C ASN A 234 -30.09 -24.71 -21.34
N MET A 235 -30.17 -24.01 -22.47
CA MET A 235 -31.33 -24.10 -23.36
C MET A 235 -30.89 -23.84 -24.81
N ASP A 236 -31.23 -24.79 -25.67
CA ASP A 236 -31.02 -24.80 -27.12
C ASP A 236 -31.77 -23.66 -27.83
N GLY A 237 -31.21 -23.16 -28.94
CA GLY A 237 -31.92 -22.22 -29.83
C GLY A 237 -31.08 -21.57 -30.92
N ALA A 238 -30.87 -22.32 -32.01
CA ALA A 238 -30.49 -21.96 -33.37
C ALA A 238 -30.31 -20.47 -33.80
N GLY A 239 -29.20 -20.21 -34.48
CA GLY A 239 -29.20 -19.55 -35.80
C GLY A 239 -28.62 -18.13 -35.90
N GLY A 240 -27.64 -17.94 -36.80
CA GLY A 240 -27.44 -16.67 -37.50
C GLY A 240 -26.05 -16.04 -37.40
N SER A 241 -25.14 -16.46 -38.28
CA SER A 241 -23.95 -15.72 -38.68
C SER A 241 -24.35 -14.44 -39.43
N MET A 242 -23.76 -13.28 -39.09
CA MET A 242 -23.39 -12.24 -40.05
C MET A 242 -22.30 -11.32 -39.49
N SER A 243 -21.24 -11.18 -40.28
CA SER A 243 -20.15 -10.20 -40.16
C SER A 243 -20.41 -9.01 -41.08
N VAL A 244 -20.14 -7.77 -40.64
CA VAL A 244 -19.70 -6.63 -41.48
C VAL A 244 -18.86 -5.67 -40.61
N GLY A 245 -17.70 -5.21 -41.14
CA GLY A 245 -16.82 -4.17 -40.58
C GLY A 245 -17.44 -2.76 -40.60
N ASP A 246 -16.77 -1.66 -40.27
CA ASP A 246 -15.34 -1.34 -40.31
C ASP A 246 -15.12 0.01 -39.59
N GLY A 247 -13.88 0.32 -39.19
CA GLY A 247 -13.35 1.69 -39.19
C GLY A 247 -13.34 2.54 -37.92
N ALA A 248 -12.28 2.45 -37.10
CA ALA A 248 -11.60 3.61 -36.51
C ALA A 248 -10.16 3.23 -36.12
N GLU A 249 -9.19 3.75 -36.88
CA GLU A 249 -7.75 3.53 -36.71
C GLU A 249 -7.23 4.08 -35.36
N ASN A 250 -6.66 3.24 -34.52
CA ASN A 250 -5.75 3.66 -33.45
C ASN A 250 -4.30 3.44 -33.92
N ARG A 251 -3.72 4.50 -34.48
CA ARG A 251 -2.34 4.56 -34.96
C ARG A 251 -1.39 4.98 -33.83
N TRP A 252 -0.90 4.01 -33.05
CA TRP A 252 0.36 4.12 -32.31
C TRP A 252 1.15 2.84 -32.55
N MET A 253 2.17 2.94 -33.40
CA MET A 253 3.02 1.84 -33.85
C MET A 253 3.69 1.17 -32.65
N ALA A 254 3.50 -0.16 -32.57
CA ALA A 254 4.23 -1.03 -31.67
C ALA A 254 5.64 -1.30 -32.24
N GLU A 255 6.69 -1.03 -31.46
CA GLU A 255 7.97 -1.72 -31.65
C GLU A 255 7.93 -3.08 -30.92
N PRO A 256 8.51 -4.16 -31.48
CA PRO A 256 8.58 -5.44 -30.80
C PRO A 256 9.56 -5.36 -29.61
N LEU A 257 9.09 -5.71 -28.42
CA LEU A 257 9.93 -5.85 -27.23
C LEU A 257 10.93 -7.01 -27.41
N PRO A 258 12.18 -6.89 -26.91
CA PRO A 258 13.11 -8.00 -26.87
C PRO A 258 12.63 -9.08 -25.88
N PRO A 259 12.99 -10.36 -26.09
CA PRO A 259 12.56 -11.44 -25.22
C PRO A 259 13.11 -11.27 -23.80
N ALA A 260 12.23 -11.45 -22.80
CA ALA A 260 12.59 -11.39 -21.39
C ALA A 260 13.64 -12.47 -21.04
N PRO A 261 14.68 -12.15 -20.24
CA PRO A 261 15.60 -13.18 -19.74
C PRO A 261 14.84 -14.15 -18.82
N GLN A 262 14.93 -15.44 -19.13
CA GLN A 262 14.43 -16.51 -18.27
C GLN A 262 15.35 -16.65 -17.05
N LEU A 263 15.12 -15.84 -16.02
CA LEU A 263 15.74 -16.04 -14.71
C LEU A 263 14.87 -17.00 -13.90
N ARG A 264 15.42 -18.18 -13.58
CA ARG A 264 14.81 -19.18 -12.69
C ARG A 264 14.43 -18.54 -11.36
N ALA A 265 13.17 -18.71 -10.96
CA ALA A 265 12.58 -18.25 -9.71
C ALA A 265 13.24 -18.81 -8.43
N GLU A 266 14.16 -19.78 -8.55
CA GLU A 266 14.78 -20.50 -7.43
C GLU A 266 15.83 -19.68 -6.66
N TYR A 267 16.36 -18.60 -7.22
CA TYR A 267 17.41 -17.80 -6.56
C TYR A 267 16.90 -16.62 -5.72
N PHE A 268 15.63 -16.25 -5.84
CA PHE A 268 15.07 -15.10 -5.12
C PHE A 268 14.79 -15.41 -3.64
N TRP A 269 14.26 -16.61 -3.35
CA TRP A 269 13.86 -17.02 -1.99
C TRP A 269 15.01 -17.43 -1.06
N LEU A 270 16.08 -18.02 -1.61
CA LEU A 270 17.21 -18.52 -0.81
C LEU A 270 18.10 -17.40 -0.24
N TYR A 271 18.13 -16.23 -0.87
CA TYR A 271 18.82 -15.06 -0.34
C TYR A 271 17.99 -14.32 0.71
N GLU A 272 16.69 -14.25 0.51
CA GLU A 272 15.71 -13.62 1.41
C GLU A 272 15.64 -14.38 2.75
N THR A 273 15.62 -15.71 2.73
CA THR A 273 15.57 -16.53 3.96
C THR A 273 16.86 -16.52 4.80
N ARG A 274 18.05 -16.44 4.19
CA ARG A 274 19.32 -16.38 4.96
C ARG A 274 19.57 -15.00 5.60
N SER A 275 19.18 -13.93 4.93
CA SER A 275 19.31 -12.56 5.46
C SER A 275 18.27 -12.26 6.54
N LEU A 276 17.04 -12.77 6.38
CA LEU A 276 15.97 -12.61 7.36
C LEU A 276 16.20 -13.48 8.60
N ARG A 277 16.65 -14.74 8.47
CA ARG A 277 16.83 -15.65 9.64
C ARG A 277 17.92 -15.19 10.62
N LYS A 278 18.94 -14.44 10.16
CA LYS A 278 19.94 -13.84 11.07
C LYS A 278 19.46 -12.56 11.78
N ARG A 279 18.39 -11.91 11.29
CA ARG A 279 17.82 -10.68 11.89
C ARG A 279 16.45 -10.89 12.57
N PHE A 280 15.77 -12.00 12.29
CA PHE A 280 14.41 -12.29 12.77
C PHE A 280 14.31 -12.84 14.19
N ASN A 281 15.36 -13.48 14.72
CA ASN A 281 15.23 -14.22 15.99
C ASN A 281 15.16 -13.35 17.26
N ASN A 282 15.25 -12.02 17.18
CA ASN A 282 15.28 -11.15 18.37
C ASN A 282 14.33 -9.93 18.36
N ARG A 283 13.45 -9.75 17.37
CA ARG A 283 12.74 -8.45 17.21
C ARG A 283 11.24 -8.48 16.89
N ILE A 284 10.61 -9.66 16.86
CA ILE A 284 9.14 -9.74 16.73
C ILE A 284 8.42 -9.45 18.06
N SER A 285 9.08 -9.55 19.22
CA SER A 285 8.43 -9.17 20.50
C SER A 285 8.13 -7.66 20.55
N VAL A 286 8.99 -6.80 20.02
CA VAL A 286 8.89 -5.35 20.21
C VAL A 286 7.74 -4.68 19.41
N PHE A 287 7.40 -5.22 18.23
CA PHE A 287 6.34 -4.64 17.39
C PHE A 287 4.94 -5.08 17.82
N ALA A 288 4.80 -6.34 18.25
CA ALA A 288 3.58 -6.83 18.88
C ALA A 288 3.39 -6.19 20.28
N GLU A 289 4.45 -6.03 21.06
CA GLU A 289 4.39 -5.37 22.38
C GLU A 289 4.05 -3.88 22.28
N SER A 290 4.52 -3.14 21.26
CA SER A 290 4.15 -1.71 21.11
C SER A 290 2.68 -1.50 20.78
N LEU A 291 2.09 -2.36 19.95
CA LEU A 291 0.65 -2.34 19.70
C LEU A 291 -0.15 -2.79 20.94
N PHE A 292 0.39 -3.70 21.75
CA PHE A 292 -0.23 -4.15 23.01
C PHE A 292 -0.13 -3.09 24.13
N HIS A 293 0.98 -2.38 24.24
CA HIS A 293 1.20 -1.34 25.27
C HIS A 293 0.38 -0.07 25.03
N LEU A 294 0.22 0.34 23.77
CA LEU A 294 -0.69 1.44 23.40
C LEU A 294 -2.15 1.09 23.70
N TYR A 295 -2.52 -0.19 23.57
CA TYR A 295 -3.88 -0.66 23.87
C TYR A 295 -4.17 -0.67 25.39
N PHE A 296 -3.18 -1.00 26.24
CA PHE A 296 -3.36 -1.05 27.70
C PHE A 296 -3.27 0.30 28.42
N GLN A 297 -2.43 1.23 27.95
CA GLN A 297 -2.37 2.57 28.56
C GLN A 297 -3.68 3.34 28.38
N SER A 298 -4.40 3.11 27.27
CA SER A 298 -5.71 3.73 27.05
C SER A 298 -6.85 3.10 27.87
N PHE A 299 -6.65 1.89 28.42
CA PHE A 299 -7.63 1.21 29.28
C PHE A 299 -7.43 1.54 30.77
N SER A 300 -6.18 1.68 31.21
CA SER A 300 -5.85 2.04 32.62
C SER A 300 -6.24 3.49 32.97
N ALA A 301 -6.21 4.42 32.00
CA ALA A 301 -6.56 5.81 32.23
C ALA A 301 -8.08 6.08 32.41
N ARG A 302 -8.96 5.07 32.25
CA ARG A 302 -10.42 5.23 32.38
C ARG A 302 -11.04 4.57 33.62
N SER A 303 -10.25 3.94 34.49
CA SER A 303 -10.77 3.26 35.69
C SER A 303 -10.49 3.96 37.03
N VAL A 304 -9.84 5.13 37.04
CA VAL A 304 -9.59 5.90 38.28
C VAL A 304 -10.22 7.29 38.17
N THR A 305 -11.53 7.36 38.38
CA THR A 305 -12.27 8.53 38.88
C THR A 305 -13.73 8.11 39.12
N ARG A 306 -13.93 7.27 40.14
CA ARG A 306 -15.22 7.16 40.86
C ARG A 306 -15.00 6.42 42.18
N SER A 307 -14.78 7.20 43.22
CA SER A 307 -15.04 6.89 44.62
C SER A 307 -15.36 8.21 45.30
#